data_AF-A0A919V7S6-F1
#
_entry.id   AF-A0A919V7S6-F1
#
_cell.length_a   1.000
_cell.length_b   1.000
_cell.length_c   1.000
_cell.angle_alpha   90.00
_cell.angle_beta   90.00
_cell.angle_gamma   90.00
#
_symmetry.space_group_name_H-M   'P 1'
#
loop_
_entity.id
_entity.type
_entity.pdbx_description
1 polymer ?
#
loop_
_entity_poly.entity_id
_entity_poly.type
_entity_poly.pdbx_seq_one_letter_code
_entity_poly.pdbx_strand_id
1 'polypeptide(L)'
;MRSGLTRTWQEFTVPEEAISCGFTEAVRGVLSHHMVIRDGKIANYHPYPPTPWNASVRDIHGTPGPYEDAVQNTPIFEENPPDTFKGIDIMRTVRSFDPCLPCGVHMYLGNGKELRKLHSPHAFTTS
;
A
#
# COMPACT_ATOMS: atom_id res chain seq x y z
N MET A 1 6.27 -32.95 -33.89
CA MET A 1 6.85 -31.77 -33.23
C MET A 1 5.78 -30.68 -33.25
N ARG A 2 5.20 -30.30 -32.09
CA ARG A 2 4.20 -29.21 -32.07
C ARG A 2 4.94 -27.91 -32.34
N SER A 3 4.54 -27.15 -33.37
CA SER A 3 5.12 -25.84 -33.65
C SER A 3 4.97 -24.96 -32.41
N GLY A 4 6.10 -24.52 -31.85
CA GLY A 4 6.09 -23.63 -30.68
C GLY A 4 5.35 -22.34 -31.00
N LEU A 5 4.46 -21.91 -30.11
CA LEU A 5 3.84 -20.59 -30.22
C LEU A 5 4.92 -19.55 -29.89
N THR A 6 5.39 -18.82 -30.90
CA THR A 6 6.42 -17.76 -30.76
C THR A 6 5.83 -16.40 -30.42
N ARG A 7 4.50 -16.30 -30.30
CA ARG A 7 3.81 -15.04 -30.00
C ARG A 7 3.99 -14.68 -28.52
N THR A 8 4.70 -13.59 -28.26
CA THR A 8 5.05 -13.12 -26.91
C THR A 8 4.08 -12.08 -26.33
N TRP A 9 3.16 -11.53 -27.14
CA TRP A 9 2.21 -10.51 -26.71
C TRP A 9 0.92 -10.52 -27.54
N GLN A 10 -0.10 -9.78 -27.11
CA GLN A 10 -1.40 -9.70 -27.77
C GLN A 10 -1.86 -8.24 -27.92
N GLU A 11 -2.43 -7.92 -29.08
CA GLU A 11 -3.00 -6.60 -29.35
C GLU A 11 -4.10 -6.29 -28.32
N PHE A 12 -4.04 -5.09 -27.75
CA PHE A 12 -5.02 -4.63 -26.77
C PHE A 12 -5.57 -3.28 -27.18
N THR A 13 -6.87 -3.12 -27.05
CA THR A 13 -7.57 -1.84 -27.21
C THR A 13 -7.98 -1.36 -25.84
N VAL A 14 -7.70 -0.09 -25.53
CA VAL A 14 -8.13 0.50 -24.26
C VAL A 14 -9.66 0.60 -24.27
N PRO A 15 -10.38 -0.01 -23.31
CA PRO A 15 -11.83 0.11 -23.23
C PRO A 15 -12.23 1.53 -22.84
N GLU A 16 -13.37 2.01 -23.33
CA GLU A 16 -13.94 3.31 -22.92
C GLU A 16 -14.28 3.34 -21.42
N GLU A 17 -14.85 2.25 -20.91
CA GLU A 17 -15.25 2.06 -19.50
C GLU A 17 -14.77 0.68 -19.01
N ALA A 18 -14.06 0.63 -17.88
CA ALA A 18 -13.64 -0.64 -17.27
C ALA A 18 -13.28 -0.50 -15.78
N ILE A 19 -13.39 -1.61 -15.06
CA ILE A 19 -12.82 -1.77 -13.71
C ILE A 19 -11.82 -2.93 -13.73
N SER A 20 -10.72 -2.80 -13.00
CA SER A 20 -9.70 -3.84 -12.93
C SER A 20 -9.01 -3.87 -11.57
N CYS A 21 -8.56 -5.06 -11.20
CA CYS A 21 -7.72 -5.28 -10.04
C CYS A 21 -6.57 -6.23 -10.43
N GLY A 22 -5.33 -5.81 -10.20
CA GLY A 22 -4.13 -6.62 -10.40
C GLY A 22 -3.54 -6.99 -9.05
N PHE A 23 -3.36 -8.28 -8.80
CA PHE A 23 -2.72 -8.78 -7.59
C PHE A 23 -1.33 -9.28 -7.91
N THR A 24 -0.37 -8.98 -7.05
CA THR A 24 0.96 -9.56 -7.09
C THR A 24 1.50 -9.72 -5.68
N GLU A 25 2.34 -10.72 -5.50
CA GLU A 25 3.11 -10.89 -4.28
C GLU A 25 4.42 -10.12 -4.44
N ALA A 26 4.50 -8.95 -3.83
CA ALA A 26 5.73 -8.18 -3.78
C ALA A 26 6.69 -8.79 -2.75
N VAL A 27 7.95 -8.35 -2.77
CA VAL A 27 9.00 -8.79 -1.83
C VAL A 27 8.65 -8.62 -0.35
N ARG A 28 7.62 -7.83 -0.03
CA ARG A 28 7.15 -7.50 1.32
C ARG A 28 5.72 -8.00 1.62
N GLY A 29 5.13 -8.78 0.72
CA GLY A 29 3.77 -9.30 0.84
C GLY A 29 2.82 -8.78 -0.24
N VAL A 30 1.52 -8.80 0.06
CA VAL A 30 0.44 -8.46 -0.88
C VAL A 30 0.57 -7.05 -1.45
N LEU A 31 0.49 -6.95 -2.78
CA LEU A 31 0.31 -5.71 -3.52
C LEU A 31 -0.91 -5.85 -4.44
N SER A 32 -1.88 -4.94 -4.29
CA SER A 32 -3.02 -4.84 -5.20
C SER A 32 -3.08 -3.49 -5.88
N HIS A 33 -3.28 -3.48 -7.19
CA HIS A 33 -3.51 -2.26 -7.97
C HIS A 33 -4.98 -2.26 -8.40
N HIS A 34 -5.73 -1.25 -8.01
CA HIS A 34 -7.14 -1.08 -8.38
C HIS A 34 -7.26 0.10 -9.34
N MET A 35 -7.80 -0.14 -10.54
CA MET A 35 -7.93 0.88 -11.58
C MET A 35 -9.34 0.93 -12.16
N VAL A 36 -9.83 2.14 -12.39
CA VAL A 36 -11.08 2.44 -13.09
C VAL A 36 -10.77 3.29 -14.31
N ILE A 37 -11.26 2.87 -15.47
CA ILE A 37 -11.17 3.59 -16.74
C ILE A 37 -12.53 4.19 -17.06
N ARG A 38 -12.55 5.48 -17.44
CA ARG A 38 -13.71 6.20 -17.99
C ARG A 38 -13.27 7.10 -19.14
N ASP A 39 -14.07 7.20 -20.20
CA ASP A 39 -13.73 7.92 -21.44
C ASP A 39 -12.32 7.57 -21.98
N GLY A 40 -11.96 6.29 -21.89
CA GLY A 40 -10.64 5.78 -22.31
C GLY A 40 -9.46 6.28 -21.46
N LYS A 41 -9.72 6.90 -20.31
CA LYS A 41 -8.72 7.48 -19.40
C LYS A 41 -8.81 6.89 -18.00
N ILE A 42 -7.71 6.96 -17.25
CA ILE A 42 -7.71 6.55 -15.83
C ILE A 42 -8.53 7.55 -15.03
N ALA A 43 -9.70 7.11 -14.57
CA ALA A 43 -10.57 7.88 -13.69
C ALA A 43 -10.19 7.70 -12.22
N ASN A 44 -9.69 6.52 -11.86
CA ASN A 44 -9.24 6.22 -10.50
C ASN A 44 -8.12 5.17 -10.52
N TYR A 45 -7.10 5.34 -9.67
CA TYR A 45 -5.98 4.42 -9.54
C TYR A 45 -5.48 4.39 -8.11
N HIS A 46 -5.64 3.25 -7.44
CA HIS A 46 -5.19 3.04 -6.06
C HIS A 46 -4.33 1.79 -5.96
N PRO A 47 -3.00 1.95 -5.82
CA PRO A 47 -2.14 0.86 -5.39
C PRO A 47 -2.21 0.73 -3.86
N TYR A 48 -2.41 -0.50 -3.39
CA TYR A 48 -2.24 -0.88 -1.99
C TYR A 48 -1.03 -1.83 -1.86
N PRO A 49 0.19 -1.29 -1.72
CA PRO A 49 1.37 -2.06 -1.35
C PRO A 49 1.24 -2.72 0.02
N PRO A 50 2.19 -3.59 0.41
CA PRO A 50 2.13 -4.28 1.70
C PRO A 50 2.41 -3.35 2.89
N THR A 51 3.28 -2.34 2.73
CA THR A 51 3.64 -1.44 3.83
C THR A 51 2.46 -0.64 4.40
N PRO A 52 1.51 -0.09 3.60
CA PRO A 52 0.28 0.49 4.14
C PRO A 52 -0.51 -0.41 5.09
N TRP A 53 -0.50 -1.73 4.88
CA TRP A 53 -1.14 -2.68 5.79
C TRP A 53 -0.36 -2.79 7.10
N ASN A 54 0.95 -3.00 7.00
CA ASN A 54 1.81 -3.24 8.17
C ASN A 54 2.05 -1.98 9.01
N ALA A 55 2.19 -0.82 8.37
CA ALA A 55 2.42 0.48 8.97
C ALA A 55 1.12 1.28 9.16
N SER A 56 -0.03 0.61 9.13
CA SER A 56 -1.31 1.26 9.41
C SER A 56 -1.32 1.83 10.83
N VAL A 57 -1.97 2.99 10.97
CA VAL A 57 -2.29 3.57 12.28
C VAL A 57 -3.55 2.89 12.83
N ARG A 58 -3.91 3.22 14.08
CA ARG A 58 -5.19 2.82 14.65
C ARG A 58 -6.36 3.11 13.72
N ASP A 59 -7.20 2.11 13.51
CA ASP A 59 -8.43 2.27 12.76
C ASP A 59 -9.51 3.04 13.54
N ILE A 60 -10.70 3.18 12.96
CA ILE A 60 -11.85 3.87 13.58
C ILE A 60 -12.35 3.19 14.86
N HIS A 61 -11.97 1.93 15.10
CA HIS A 61 -12.30 1.16 16.29
C HIS A 61 -11.18 1.21 17.33
N GLY A 62 -10.06 1.88 17.03
CA GLY A 62 -8.90 1.99 17.90
C GLY A 62 -7.96 0.79 17.83
N THR A 63 -8.17 -0.15 16.90
CA THR A 63 -7.32 -1.33 16.74
C THR A 63 -5.97 -0.91 16.14
N PRO A 64 -4.84 -1.16 16.84
CA PRO A 64 -3.51 -0.79 16.35
C PRO A 64 -3.13 -1.58 15.09
N GLY A 65 -2.37 -0.94 14.21
CA GLY A 65 -1.78 -1.64 13.06
C GLY A 65 -0.64 -2.59 13.48
N PRO A 66 -0.18 -3.49 12.59
CA PRO A 66 0.81 -4.51 12.91
C PRO A 66 2.11 -3.97 13.53
N TYR A 67 2.59 -2.79 13.10
CA TYR A 67 3.78 -2.18 13.71
C TYR A 67 3.54 -1.73 15.14
N GLU A 68 2.43 -1.04 15.39
CA GLU A 68 2.09 -0.56 16.73
C GLU A 68 1.89 -1.74 17.69
N ASP A 69 1.14 -2.76 17.25
CA ASP A 69 0.88 -3.96 18.04
C ASP A 69 2.18 -4.75 18.33
N ALA A 70 3.01 -4.99 17.31
CA ALA A 70 4.25 -5.74 17.50
C ALA A 70 5.23 -5.02 18.45
N VAL A 71 5.34 -3.69 18.34
CA VAL A 71 6.21 -2.90 19.23
C VAL A 71 5.67 -2.89 20.66
N GLN A 72 4.35 -2.76 20.85
CA GLN A 72 3.74 -2.82 22.19
C GLN A 72 3.96 -4.18 22.88
N ASN A 73 4.01 -5.25 22.09
CA ASN A 73 4.25 -6.60 22.57
C ASN A 73 5.74 -6.99 22.65
N THR A 74 6.67 -6.08 22.34
CA THR A 74 8.12 -6.35 22.37
C THR A 74 8.69 -6.09 23.77
N PRO A 75 9.17 -7.11 24.50
CA PRO A 75 9.92 -6.89 25.74
C PRO A 75 11.25 -6.20 25.46
N ILE A 76 11.67 -5.31 26.38
CA ILE A 76 12.94 -4.61 26.30
C ILE A 76 14.01 -5.43 27.02
N PHE A 77 14.99 -5.91 26.27
CA PHE A 77 16.17 -6.64 26.78
C PHE A 77 17.42 -5.76 26.83
N GLU A 78 17.37 -4.59 26.19
CA GLU A 78 18.44 -3.61 26.25
C GLU A 78 18.73 -3.16 27.69
N GLU A 79 19.98 -3.34 28.12
CA GLU A 79 20.44 -3.00 29.48
C GLU A 79 20.99 -1.56 29.60
N ASN A 80 20.96 -0.78 28.51
CA ASN A 80 21.46 0.59 28.54
C ASN A 80 20.56 1.48 29.41
N PRO A 81 21.14 2.37 30.23
CA PRO A 81 20.37 3.32 31.01
C PRO A 81 19.60 4.30 30.10
N PRO A 82 18.54 4.95 30.60
CA PRO A 82 17.62 5.76 29.78
C PRO A 82 18.31 6.88 28.98
N ASP A 83 19.42 7.41 29.46
CA ASP A 83 20.24 8.45 28.83
C ASP A 83 21.05 7.96 27.63
N THR A 84 21.27 6.65 27.52
CA THR A 84 22.01 6.02 26.40
C THR A 84 21.18 4.96 25.66
N PHE A 85 19.86 4.93 25.93
CA PHE A 85 18.92 3.99 25.33
C PHE A 85 18.86 4.14 23.81
N LYS A 86 19.08 3.03 23.09
CA LYS A 86 19.10 2.95 21.63
C LYS A 86 17.80 2.41 21.06
N GLY A 87 17.00 1.71 21.86
CA GLY A 87 15.76 1.07 21.43
C GLY A 87 15.99 -0.09 20.47
N ILE A 88 17.06 -0.87 20.66
CA ILE A 88 17.48 -1.88 19.69
C ILE A 88 16.42 -2.97 19.49
N ASP A 89 15.70 -3.35 20.54
CA ASP A 89 14.67 -4.40 20.47
C ASP A 89 13.45 -3.92 19.67
N ILE A 90 13.01 -2.69 19.91
CA ILE A 90 11.96 -2.02 19.12
C ILE A 90 12.39 -1.93 17.65
N MET A 91 13.63 -1.52 17.42
CA MET A 91 14.22 -1.36 16.10
C MET A 91 14.36 -2.68 15.34
N ARG A 92 14.60 -3.80 16.04
CA ARG A 92 14.62 -5.16 15.47
C ARG A 92 13.22 -5.59 15.07
N THR A 93 12.23 -5.38 15.93
CA THR A 93 10.82 -5.69 15.65
C THR A 93 10.36 -4.96 14.39
N VAL A 94 10.54 -3.65 14.28
CA VAL A 94 10.09 -2.89 13.11
C VAL A 94 10.84 -3.30 11.82
N ARG A 95 12.16 -3.51 11.89
CA ARG A 95 12.96 -3.93 10.72
C ARG A 95 12.59 -5.32 10.21
N SER A 96 12.07 -6.20 11.07
CA SER A 96 11.63 -7.54 10.65
C SER A 96 10.52 -7.50 9.59
N PHE A 97 9.77 -6.41 9.50
CA PHE A 97 8.73 -6.20 8.49
C PHE A 97 9.23 -5.52 7.19
N ASP A 98 10.53 -5.25 7.07
CA ASP A 98 11.15 -4.55 5.93
C ASP A 98 10.39 -3.28 5.50
N PRO A 99 10.35 -2.23 6.35
CA PRO A 99 9.56 -1.03 6.10
C PRO A 99 10.03 -0.28 4.84
N CYS A 100 9.15 -0.21 3.83
CA CYS A 100 9.32 0.65 2.66
C CYS A 100 8.40 1.86 2.75
N LEU A 101 8.85 2.96 3.38
CA LEU A 101 8.03 4.17 3.53
C LEU A 101 7.56 4.81 2.21
N PRO A 102 8.35 4.81 1.11
CA PRO A 102 7.85 5.23 -0.19
C PRO A 102 6.71 4.35 -0.73
N CYS A 103 6.67 3.07 -0.33
CA CYS A 103 5.55 2.17 -0.63
C CYS A 103 4.34 2.45 0.28
N GLY A 104 4.59 2.88 1.52
CA GLY A 104 3.59 3.30 2.51
C GLY A 104 2.83 4.56 2.10
N VAL A 105 3.54 5.55 1.56
CA VAL A 105 2.98 6.82 1.09
C VAL A 105 3.43 7.06 -0.35
N HIS A 106 2.55 6.71 -1.29
CA HIS A 106 2.83 6.78 -2.72
C HIS A 106 2.49 8.15 -3.35
N MET A 107 1.98 9.10 -2.56
CA MET A 107 1.72 10.48 -2.97
C MET A 107 2.25 11.45 -1.92
N TYR A 108 3.25 12.25 -2.30
CA TYR A 108 3.78 13.35 -1.49
C TYR A 108 3.78 14.63 -2.32
N LEU A 109 3.02 15.64 -1.89
CA LEU A 109 2.82 16.88 -2.65
C LEU A 109 3.80 17.99 -2.29
N GLY A 110 4.58 17.89 -1.20
CA GLY A 110 5.50 18.96 -0.76
C GLY A 110 4.78 20.32 -0.58
N ASN A 111 5.34 21.41 -1.13
CA ASN A 111 4.69 22.73 -1.24
C ASN A 111 3.70 22.82 -2.42
N GLY A 112 3.41 21.70 -3.08
CA GLY A 112 2.55 21.62 -4.26
C GLY A 112 1.10 21.94 -3.92
N LYS A 113 0.39 22.49 -4.91
CA LYS A 113 -1.03 22.79 -4.84
C LYS A 113 -1.81 21.51 -4.52
N GLU A 114 -2.58 21.51 -3.44
CA GLU A 114 -3.50 20.42 -3.13
C GLU A 114 -4.50 20.25 -4.28
N LEU A 115 -4.37 19.17 -5.05
CA LEU A 115 -5.35 18.79 -6.06
C LEU A 115 -6.34 17.82 -5.43
N ARG A 116 -7.27 18.37 -4.64
CA ARG A 116 -8.37 17.59 -4.07
C ARG A 116 -9.44 17.39 -5.13
N LYS A 117 -9.31 16.31 -5.91
CA LYS A 117 -10.40 15.81 -6.77
C LYS A 117 -10.97 14.54 -6.15
N LEU A 118 -11.94 14.72 -5.24
CA LEU A 118 -12.72 13.63 -4.67
C LEU A 118 -13.61 13.05 -5.77
N HIS A 119 -13.28 11.87 -6.26
CA HIS A 119 -14.21 11.05 -7.04
C HIS A 119 -14.62 9.86 -6.16
N SER A 120 -15.57 10.08 -5.26
CA SER A 120 -16.13 9.01 -4.45
C SER A 120 -16.89 8.04 -5.36
N PRO A 121 -16.50 6.76 -5.45
CA PRO A 121 -17.26 5.78 -6.22
C PRO A 121 -18.63 5.46 -5.61
N HIS A 122 -18.91 5.94 -4.39
CA HIS A 122 -20.07 5.59 -3.57
C HIS A 122 -20.69 6.83 -2.86
N ALA A 123 -20.84 7.97 -3.56
CA ALA A 123 -21.78 8.97 -3.07
C ALA A 123 -23.19 8.48 -3.41
N PHE A 124 -23.89 7.99 -2.40
CA PHE A 124 -25.32 7.70 -2.45
C PHE A 124 -26.05 8.82 -3.20
N THR A 125 -26.55 8.55 -4.40
CA THR A 125 -27.69 9.26 -4.96
C THR A 125 -28.88 8.91 -4.07
N THR A 126 -29.05 9.69 -3.02
CA THR A 126 -30.34 9.77 -2.34
C THR A 126 -31.27 10.54 -3.27
N SER A 127 -32.36 9.85 -3.64
CA SER A 127 -33.53 10.47 -4.25
C SER A 127 -34.23 11.37 -3.25
#